data_AF-A0A7R7E5A9-F1
#
_entry.id   AF-A0A7R7E5A9-F1
#
_cell.length_a   1.000
_cell.length_b   1.000
_cell.length_c   1.000
_cell.angle_alpha   90.00
_cell.angle_beta   90.00
_cell.angle_gamma   90.00
#
_symmetry.space_group_name_H-M   'P 1'
#
loop_
_entity.id
_entity.type
_entity.pdbx_description
1 polymer ?
#
loop_
_entity_poly.entity_id
_entity_poly.type
_entity_poly.pdbx_seq_one_letter_code
_entity_poly.pdbx_strand_id
1 'polypeptide(L)'
;MTAFRFSAIGFLVSALFVAAGVSAIAAPASAATPAATTNAALAQNLYKLCRQVKNDDTVRPYSHELYGGTAKAFKKLFPDAKATPAESELQTQANYRCMNGKVLVCFVGANLPCARMNTARANPGADEFCKTNPNDDTVPAFATGHDAVYSYKCQNGKAAVAGKSWQLDKRGFAKTLWAVVPEP
;
A
#
# COMPACT_ATOMS: atom_id res chain seq x y z
N MET A 1 38.78 -65.49 -2.77
CA MET A 1 37.42 -66.01 -2.56
C MET A 1 36.72 -65.96 -3.92
N THR A 2 36.75 -67.06 -4.70
CA THR A 2 35.61 -67.99 -4.89
C THR A 2 34.33 -67.27 -5.32
N ALA A 3 33.61 -67.60 -6.39
CA ALA A 3 33.75 -68.55 -7.49
C ALA A 3 32.66 -68.17 -8.52
N PHE A 4 32.92 -68.44 -9.81
CA PHE A 4 31.89 -68.58 -10.85
C PHE A 4 30.96 -69.77 -10.54
N ARG A 5 29.65 -69.68 -10.88
CA ARG A 5 28.76 -70.66 -11.59
C ARG A 5 27.43 -69.94 -11.94
N PHE A 6 27.02 -69.73 -13.19
CA PHE A 6 26.48 -70.62 -14.26
C PHE A 6 25.09 -71.24 -14.03
N SER A 7 24.31 -71.20 -15.12
CA SER A 7 23.10 -71.98 -15.49
C SER A 7 21.74 -71.48 -14.98
N ALA A 8 20.65 -71.47 -15.75
CA ALA A 8 20.38 -71.94 -17.12
C ALA A 8 19.04 -71.34 -17.63
N ILE A 9 18.91 -71.18 -18.96
CA ILE A 9 17.82 -71.64 -19.85
C ILE A 9 16.41 -71.63 -19.23
N GLY A 10 15.39 -70.92 -19.72
CA GLY A 10 15.01 -70.48 -21.06
C GLY A 10 13.47 -70.60 -21.14
N PHE A 11 12.80 -69.85 -22.01
CA PHE A 11 11.64 -70.31 -22.81
C PHE A 11 11.12 -69.14 -23.66
N LEU A 12 11.13 -69.36 -24.97
CA LEU A 12 10.43 -68.57 -25.99
C LEU A 12 8.92 -68.75 -25.85
N VAL A 13 8.14 -67.66 -25.94
CA VAL A 13 6.83 -67.69 -26.61
C VAL A 13 6.62 -66.36 -27.34
N SER A 14 6.54 -66.45 -28.66
CA SER A 14 6.05 -65.41 -29.57
C SER A 14 4.55 -65.18 -29.37
N ALA A 15 4.12 -63.91 -29.35
CA ALA A 15 2.76 -63.56 -29.75
C ALA A 15 2.77 -62.17 -30.39
N LEU A 16 2.62 -62.16 -31.72
CA LEU A 16 2.17 -61.02 -32.49
C LEU A 16 0.84 -60.50 -31.92
N PHE A 17 0.75 -59.20 -31.66
CA PHE A 17 -0.50 -58.47 -31.79
C PHE A 17 -0.25 -57.15 -32.50
N VAL A 18 -0.71 -57.10 -33.75
CA VAL A 18 -0.95 -55.87 -34.52
C VAL A 18 -2.24 -55.27 -33.99
N ALA A 19 -2.20 -54.03 -33.52
CA ALA A 19 -3.38 -53.17 -33.46
C ALA A 19 -2.95 -51.72 -33.62
N ALA A 20 -3.31 -51.16 -34.76
CA ALA A 20 -3.29 -49.73 -35.02
C ALA A 20 -4.19 -49.00 -34.02
N GLY A 21 -3.71 -47.91 -33.44
CA GLY A 21 -4.48 -47.06 -32.54
C GLY A 21 -3.87 -45.67 -32.50
N VAL A 22 -4.56 -44.73 -33.11
CA VAL A 22 -4.23 -43.30 -33.20
C VAL A 22 -4.13 -42.70 -31.79
N SER A 23 -2.92 -42.43 -31.30
CA SER A 23 -2.74 -41.61 -30.10
C SER A 23 -2.67 -40.14 -30.51
N ALA A 24 -3.81 -39.47 -30.36
CA ALA A 24 -3.92 -38.03 -30.47
C ALA A 24 -2.91 -37.35 -29.53
N ILE A 25 -2.09 -36.49 -30.10
CA ILE A 25 -1.16 -35.62 -29.38
C ILE A 25 -2.03 -34.58 -28.66
N ALA A 26 -2.34 -34.80 -27.39
CA ALA A 26 -3.02 -33.81 -26.57
C ALA A 26 -2.07 -32.61 -26.38
N ALA A 27 -2.40 -31.49 -27.01
CA ALA A 27 -1.73 -30.22 -26.75
C ALA A 27 -1.91 -29.85 -25.26
N PRO A 28 -0.87 -29.36 -24.57
CA PRO A 28 -1.05 -28.83 -23.22
C PRO A 28 -1.87 -27.54 -23.33
N ALA A 29 -3.11 -27.58 -22.83
CA ALA A 29 -3.88 -26.38 -22.57
C ALA A 29 -3.10 -25.55 -21.54
N SER A 30 -2.52 -24.43 -21.97
CA SER A 30 -1.95 -23.44 -21.06
C SER A 30 -3.07 -22.90 -20.19
N ALA A 31 -3.12 -23.33 -18.93
CA ALA A 31 -3.96 -22.73 -17.92
C ALA A 31 -3.47 -21.28 -17.70
N ALA A 32 -4.15 -20.33 -18.32
CA ALA A 32 -3.97 -18.92 -17.98
C ALA A 32 -4.34 -18.72 -16.51
N THR A 33 -3.40 -18.18 -15.74
CA THR A 33 -3.49 -17.95 -14.29
C THR A 33 -4.65 -16.98 -13.97
N PRO A 34 -5.53 -17.25 -12.97
CA PRO A 34 -6.71 -16.43 -12.67
C PRO A 34 -6.38 -15.19 -11.82
N ALA A 35 -5.37 -14.42 -12.21
CA ALA A 35 -4.95 -13.22 -11.46
C ALA A 35 -6.03 -12.13 -11.43
N ALA A 36 -6.89 -12.04 -12.46
CA ALA A 36 -7.95 -11.03 -12.51
C ALA A 36 -9.05 -11.27 -11.43
N THR A 37 -9.34 -12.52 -11.08
CA THR A 37 -10.41 -12.87 -10.14
C THR A 37 -9.98 -12.68 -8.68
N THR A 38 -8.73 -12.98 -8.34
CA THR A 38 -8.15 -12.72 -7.01
C THR A 38 -8.07 -11.23 -6.72
N ASN A 39 -7.78 -10.45 -7.76
CA ASN A 39 -7.60 -9.02 -7.67
C ASN A 39 -8.94 -8.34 -7.37
N ALA A 40 -9.97 -8.52 -8.20
CA ALA A 40 -11.26 -7.90 -7.95
C ALA A 40 -11.82 -8.25 -6.55
N ALA A 41 -11.55 -9.46 -6.05
CA ALA A 41 -11.90 -9.86 -4.69
C ALA A 41 -11.19 -9.02 -3.62
N LEU A 42 -9.91 -8.66 -3.77
CA LEU A 42 -9.16 -7.88 -2.78
C LEU A 42 -9.69 -6.44 -2.62
N ALA A 43 -10.01 -5.75 -3.71
CA ALA A 43 -10.67 -4.44 -3.64
C ALA A 43 -12.06 -4.55 -2.99
N GLN A 44 -12.87 -5.51 -3.44
CA GLN A 44 -14.19 -5.77 -2.85
C GLN A 44 -14.09 -6.09 -1.36
N ASN A 45 -13.03 -6.78 -0.94
CA ASN A 45 -12.75 -7.06 0.45
C ASN A 45 -12.49 -5.79 1.25
N LEU A 46 -11.74 -4.81 0.73
CA LEU A 46 -11.51 -3.56 1.46
C LEU A 46 -12.77 -2.69 1.56
N TYR A 47 -13.54 -2.55 0.48
CA TYR A 47 -14.82 -1.84 0.52
C TYR A 47 -15.81 -2.51 1.49
N LYS A 48 -15.93 -3.84 1.43
CA LYS A 48 -16.75 -4.63 2.36
C LYS A 48 -16.28 -4.47 3.80
N LEU A 49 -14.97 -4.56 4.05
CA LEU A 49 -14.38 -4.36 5.36
C LEU A 49 -14.77 -3.00 5.91
N CYS A 50 -14.54 -1.91 5.17
CA CYS A 50 -14.86 -0.57 5.63
C CYS A 50 -16.36 -0.41 5.93
N ARG A 51 -17.26 -0.97 5.10
CA ARG A 51 -18.70 -0.95 5.37
C ARG A 51 -19.09 -1.67 6.67
N GLN A 52 -18.39 -2.75 7.01
CA GLN A 52 -18.62 -3.54 8.22
C GLN A 52 -18.07 -2.84 9.48
N VAL A 53 -16.80 -2.46 9.48
CA VAL A 53 -16.13 -1.88 10.66
C VAL A 53 -16.43 -0.40 10.85
N LYS A 54 -16.95 0.26 9.81
CA LYS A 54 -17.16 1.72 9.69
C LYS A 54 -15.86 2.52 9.75
N ASN A 55 -15.17 2.48 10.88
CA ASN A 55 -13.91 3.18 11.12
C ASN A 55 -12.83 2.17 11.48
N ASP A 56 -11.68 2.29 10.82
CA ASP A 56 -10.49 1.55 11.17
C ASP A 56 -9.28 2.39 10.78
N ASP A 57 -8.52 2.78 11.80
CA ASP A 57 -7.37 3.68 11.70
C ASP A 57 -6.10 2.95 11.21
N THR A 58 -6.17 1.64 10.98
CA THR A 58 -5.07 0.86 10.41
C THR A 58 -4.78 1.33 8.99
N VAL A 59 -3.59 1.88 8.80
CA VAL A 59 -3.09 2.33 7.49
C VAL A 59 -2.60 1.12 6.71
N ARG A 60 -3.11 0.95 5.49
CA ARG A 60 -2.86 -0.20 4.63
C ARG A 60 -2.15 0.22 3.35
N PRO A 61 -1.27 -0.63 2.81
CA PRO A 61 -0.56 -0.31 1.57
C PRO A 61 -1.50 -0.28 0.37
N TYR A 62 -0.98 0.24 -0.74
CA TYR A 62 -1.63 0.22 -2.04
C TYR A 62 -2.05 -1.20 -2.49
N SER A 63 -3.07 -1.26 -3.34
CA SER A 63 -3.63 -2.46 -3.96
C SER A 63 -4.00 -2.10 -5.40
N HIS A 64 -3.55 -2.88 -6.39
CA HIS A 64 -3.79 -2.63 -7.82
C HIS A 64 -5.29 -2.46 -8.14
N GLU A 65 -6.14 -3.08 -7.35
CA GLU A 65 -7.56 -3.26 -7.65
C GLU A 65 -8.38 -2.04 -7.25
N LEU A 66 -7.74 -1.15 -6.50
CA LEU A 66 -8.23 0.17 -6.21
C LEU A 66 -7.68 1.20 -7.18
N TYR A 67 -6.81 0.83 -8.15
CA TYR A 67 -6.13 1.75 -9.08
C TYR A 67 -7.07 2.81 -9.66
N GLY A 68 -8.18 2.38 -10.27
CA GLY A 68 -9.12 3.30 -10.92
C GLY A 68 -9.74 4.31 -9.95
N GLY A 69 -10.08 3.87 -8.73
CA GLY A 69 -10.59 4.76 -7.68
C GLY A 69 -9.50 5.65 -7.10
N THR A 70 -8.29 5.12 -6.93
CA THR A 70 -7.11 5.82 -6.40
C THR A 70 -6.65 6.90 -7.35
N ALA A 71 -6.64 6.67 -8.67
CA ALA A 71 -6.33 7.68 -9.67
C ALA A 71 -7.35 8.85 -9.64
N LYS A 72 -8.65 8.54 -9.50
CA LYS A 72 -9.70 9.56 -9.33
C LYS A 72 -9.51 10.36 -8.04
N ALA A 73 -9.20 9.69 -6.94
CA ALA A 73 -8.94 10.34 -5.66
C ALA A 73 -7.67 11.20 -5.69
N PHE A 74 -6.62 10.75 -6.39
CA PHE A 74 -5.40 11.53 -6.61
C PHE A 74 -5.71 12.84 -7.33
N LYS A 75 -6.43 12.80 -8.46
CA LYS A 75 -6.80 14.02 -9.21
C LYS A 75 -7.66 14.98 -8.37
N LYS A 76 -8.47 14.45 -7.46
CA LYS A 76 -9.25 15.25 -6.51
C LYS A 76 -8.38 15.97 -5.48
N LEU A 77 -7.36 15.31 -4.93
CA LEU A 77 -6.44 15.91 -3.95
C LEU A 77 -5.43 16.85 -4.60
N PHE A 78 -5.00 16.56 -5.83
CA PHE A 78 -3.99 17.30 -6.57
C PHE A 78 -4.55 17.75 -7.93
N PRO A 79 -5.51 18.70 -7.95
CA PRO A 79 -6.15 19.14 -9.19
C PRO A 79 -5.16 19.74 -10.19
N ASP A 80 -4.09 20.35 -9.70
CA ASP A 80 -3.06 21.01 -10.53
C ASP A 80 -1.96 20.04 -11.01
N ALA A 81 -2.03 18.76 -10.63
CA ALA A 81 -1.10 17.76 -11.13
C ALA A 81 -1.28 17.58 -12.65
N LYS A 82 -0.15 17.63 -13.37
CA LYS A 82 -0.09 17.52 -14.84
C LYS A 82 -0.49 16.14 -15.35
N ALA A 83 -0.23 15.10 -14.54
CA ALA A 83 -0.58 13.73 -14.83
C ALA A 83 -0.89 12.98 -13.54
N THR A 84 -1.61 11.87 -13.67
CA THR A 84 -1.70 10.86 -12.60
C THR A 84 -0.34 10.15 -12.49
N PRO A 85 0.16 9.87 -11.27
CA PRO A 85 1.39 9.11 -11.07
C PRO A 85 1.33 7.75 -11.76
N ALA A 86 2.49 7.25 -12.17
CA ALA A 86 2.59 5.86 -12.60
C ALA A 86 2.15 4.92 -11.48
N GLU A 87 1.61 3.75 -11.82
CA GLU A 87 1.13 2.81 -10.81
C GLU A 87 2.24 2.36 -9.83
N SER A 88 3.48 2.23 -10.30
CA SER A 88 4.65 1.95 -9.44
C SER A 88 4.89 3.04 -8.39
N GLU A 89 4.58 4.29 -8.70
CA GLU A 89 4.64 5.39 -7.73
C GLU A 89 3.48 5.26 -6.73
N LEU A 90 2.27 4.95 -7.20
CA LEU A 90 1.12 4.70 -6.32
C LEU A 90 1.38 3.54 -5.36
N GLN A 91 2.09 2.50 -5.77
CA GLN A 91 2.47 1.37 -4.91
C GLN A 91 3.27 1.80 -3.66
N THR A 92 4.06 2.87 -3.78
CA THR A 92 4.92 3.36 -2.69
C THR A 92 4.31 4.54 -1.94
N GLN A 93 3.41 5.29 -2.57
CA GLN A 93 2.85 6.52 -2.01
C GLN A 93 1.45 6.32 -1.44
N ALA A 94 0.60 5.54 -2.10
CA ALA A 94 -0.82 5.45 -1.75
C ALA A 94 -1.05 4.52 -0.56
N ASN A 95 -1.85 5.01 0.39
CA ASN A 95 -2.16 4.32 1.64
C ASN A 95 -3.65 4.46 1.96
N TYR A 96 -4.28 3.39 2.43
CA TYR A 96 -5.72 3.34 2.69
C TYR A 96 -6.07 3.25 4.17
N ARG A 97 -7.25 3.75 4.53
CA ARG A 97 -7.91 3.48 5.81
C ARG A 97 -9.44 3.48 5.65
N CYS A 98 -10.14 2.98 6.67
CA CYS A 98 -11.60 3.03 6.70
C CYS A 98 -12.09 4.21 7.53
N MET A 99 -13.03 4.98 6.99
CA MET A 99 -13.71 6.04 7.72
C MET A 99 -15.16 6.16 7.29
N ASN A 100 -16.07 6.15 8.26
CA ASN A 100 -17.52 6.27 8.07
C ASN A 100 -18.07 5.29 7.02
N GLY A 101 -17.56 4.06 6.98
CA GLY A 101 -18.01 3.04 6.03
C GLY A 101 -17.34 3.11 4.66
N LYS A 102 -16.44 4.06 4.42
CA LYS A 102 -15.81 4.32 3.13
C LYS A 102 -14.32 4.01 3.17
N VAL A 103 -13.77 3.60 2.02
CA VAL A 103 -12.33 3.55 1.80
C VAL A 103 -11.85 4.98 1.53
N LEU A 104 -10.87 5.42 2.32
CA LEU A 104 -10.12 6.65 2.06
C LEU A 104 -8.71 6.29 1.59
N VAL A 105 -8.13 7.12 0.74
CA VAL A 105 -6.73 7.07 0.33
C VAL A 105 -6.01 8.37 0.69
N CYS A 106 -4.75 8.24 1.07
CA CYS A 106 -3.77 9.31 1.25
C CYS A 106 -2.51 8.97 0.45
N PHE A 107 -1.74 9.99 0.06
CA PHE A 107 -0.49 9.82 -0.69
C PHE A 107 0.68 10.38 0.11
N VAL A 108 1.65 9.53 0.44
CA VAL A 108 2.87 9.92 1.16
C VAL A 108 3.75 10.76 0.23
N GLY A 109 4.26 11.86 0.79
CA GLY A 109 5.21 12.76 0.14
C GLY A 109 5.96 13.58 1.18
N ALA A 110 6.80 14.52 0.73
CA ALA A 110 7.74 15.25 1.59
C ALA A 110 7.12 15.88 2.85
N ASN A 111 5.86 16.33 2.80
CA ASN A 111 5.13 16.87 3.95
C ASN A 111 3.68 16.36 4.01
N LEU A 112 3.43 15.15 3.51
CA LEU A 112 2.09 14.57 3.41
C LEU A 112 2.07 13.24 4.18
N PRO A 113 2.06 13.26 5.52
CA PRO A 113 2.05 12.03 6.29
C PRO A 113 0.68 11.34 6.21
N CYS A 114 0.65 10.08 5.80
CA CYS A 114 -0.52 9.22 5.90
C CYS A 114 -0.61 8.57 7.28
N ALA A 115 -0.64 9.38 8.32
CA ALA A 115 -0.61 8.94 9.71
C ALA A 115 -1.60 9.73 10.58
N ARG A 116 -1.84 9.23 11.78
CA ARG A 116 -2.48 10.01 12.84
C ARG A 116 -1.52 11.11 13.26
N MET A 117 -2.02 12.34 13.38
CA MET A 117 -1.18 13.52 13.57
C MET A 117 -0.85 13.74 15.05
N ASN A 118 0.36 14.22 15.33
CA ASN A 118 0.81 14.58 16.66
C ASN A 118 0.19 15.93 17.10
N THR A 119 -0.69 15.86 18.09
CA THR A 119 -1.42 17.01 18.65
C THR A 119 -0.75 17.64 19.86
N ALA A 120 0.46 17.19 20.24
CA ALA A 120 1.21 17.82 21.32
C ALA A 120 1.65 19.23 20.92
N ARG A 121 1.49 20.19 21.85
CA ARG A 121 2.02 21.55 21.71
C ARG A 121 3.47 21.68 22.16
N ALA A 122 3.91 20.80 23.06
CA ALA A 122 5.32 20.66 23.38
C ALA A 122 5.97 19.82 22.27
N ASN A 123 7.08 20.30 21.72
CA ASN A 123 7.78 19.63 20.63
C ASN A 123 9.29 19.68 20.88
N PRO A 124 9.88 18.59 21.42
CA PRO A 124 11.30 18.57 21.77
C PRO A 124 12.23 18.83 20.58
N GLY A 125 11.85 18.40 19.38
CA GLY A 125 12.65 18.66 18.18
C GLY A 125 12.62 20.13 17.75
N ALA A 126 11.48 20.81 17.94
CA ALA A 126 11.40 22.26 17.78
C ALA A 126 12.20 23.01 18.84
N ASP A 127 12.12 22.57 20.10
CA ASP A 127 12.90 23.14 21.21
C ASP A 127 14.40 23.02 20.94
N GLU A 128 14.86 21.88 20.43
CA GLU A 128 16.26 21.67 20.08
C GLU A 128 16.69 22.56 18.91
N PHE A 129 15.87 22.67 17.86
CA PHE A 129 16.15 23.53 16.73
C PHE A 129 16.30 25.01 17.15
N CYS A 130 15.46 25.48 18.05
CA CYS A 130 15.50 26.88 18.47
C CYS A 130 16.72 27.23 19.33
N LYS A 131 17.38 26.28 19.98
CA LYS A 131 18.62 26.55 20.75
C LYS A 131 19.74 27.08 19.85
N THR A 132 19.83 26.56 18.63
CA THR A 132 20.84 26.97 17.65
C THR A 132 20.34 28.05 16.69
N ASN A 133 19.01 28.22 16.58
CA ASN A 133 18.36 29.21 15.72
C ASN A 133 17.39 30.10 16.53
N PRO A 134 17.89 31.02 17.37
CA PRO A 134 17.11 31.60 18.47
C PRO A 134 15.89 32.43 18.08
N ASN A 135 15.85 32.97 16.85
CA ASN A 135 14.79 33.88 16.38
C ASN A 135 14.29 33.53 14.96
N ASP A 136 14.46 32.30 14.52
CA ASP A 136 13.93 31.85 13.22
C ASP A 136 12.40 31.90 13.19
N ASP A 137 11.85 32.46 12.12
CA ASP A 137 10.40 32.63 11.95
C ASP A 137 9.67 31.31 11.69
N THR A 138 10.37 30.23 11.35
CA THR A 138 9.78 28.92 11.08
C THR A 138 10.71 27.81 11.48
N VAL A 139 10.19 26.87 12.27
CA VAL A 139 10.87 25.59 12.54
C VAL A 139 10.46 24.58 11.47
N PRO A 140 11.41 23.94 10.77
CA PRO A 140 11.12 23.03 9.67
C PRO A 140 10.53 21.69 10.13
N ALA A 141 9.79 21.03 9.23
CA ALA A 141 9.12 19.76 9.52
C ALA A 141 10.07 18.60 9.88
N PHE A 142 11.33 18.64 9.42
CA PHE A 142 12.32 17.63 9.83
C PHE A 142 12.62 17.71 11.33
N ALA A 143 12.51 18.91 11.93
CA ALA A 143 12.74 19.13 13.35
C ALA A 143 11.45 18.91 14.16
N THR A 144 10.31 19.39 13.68
CA THR A 144 9.04 19.22 14.40
C THR A 144 8.46 17.81 14.29
N GLY A 145 8.90 17.04 13.29
CA GLY A 145 8.20 15.87 12.76
C GLY A 145 7.16 16.28 11.71
N HIS A 146 7.06 15.48 10.65
CA HIS A 146 6.13 15.74 9.53
C HIS A 146 4.66 15.59 9.95
N ASP A 147 4.37 14.87 11.04
CA ASP A 147 3.05 14.64 11.61
C ASP A 147 2.61 15.72 12.62
N ALA A 148 3.43 16.74 12.87
CA ALA A 148 3.09 17.83 13.79
C ALA A 148 1.87 18.63 13.31
N VAL A 149 0.87 18.76 14.19
CA VAL A 149 -0.36 19.52 13.90
C VAL A 149 -0.14 21.03 13.96
N TYR A 150 0.83 21.46 14.78
CA TYR A 150 1.16 22.86 14.98
C TYR A 150 2.42 23.23 14.20
N SER A 151 2.47 24.46 13.73
CA SER A 151 3.70 25.09 13.27
C SER A 151 4.36 25.84 14.43
N TYR A 152 5.67 26.00 14.35
CA TYR A 152 6.48 26.61 15.40
C TYR A 152 7.38 27.67 14.81
N LYS A 153 7.73 28.66 15.64
CA LYS A 153 8.78 29.65 15.41
C LYS A 153 9.67 29.72 16.64
N CYS A 154 10.86 30.28 16.50
CA CYS A 154 11.78 30.47 17.61
C CYS A 154 11.67 31.88 18.17
N GLN A 155 11.66 31.98 19.50
CA GLN A 155 11.66 33.24 20.23
C GLN A 155 12.66 33.14 21.37
N ASN A 156 13.76 33.89 21.27
CA ASN A 156 14.82 33.90 22.27
C ASN A 156 15.30 32.48 22.65
N GLY A 157 15.51 31.63 21.65
CA GLY A 157 16.02 30.26 21.86
C GLY A 157 14.97 29.22 22.23
N LYS A 158 13.68 29.57 22.23
CA LYS A 158 12.58 28.65 22.60
C LYS A 158 11.56 28.52 21.49
N ALA A 159 11.01 27.31 21.31
CA ALA A 159 9.93 27.10 20.37
C ALA A 159 8.61 27.69 20.90
N ALA A 160 7.93 28.44 20.06
CA ALA A 160 6.60 28.96 20.30
C ALA A 160 5.68 28.51 19.18
N VAL A 161 4.46 28.09 19.52
CA VAL A 161 3.44 27.73 18.52
C VAL A 161 3.10 28.96 17.69
N ALA A 162 3.36 28.89 16.39
CA ALA A 162 3.09 29.95 15.42
C ALA A 162 1.70 29.79 14.78
N GLY A 163 1.17 28.57 14.75
CA GLY A 163 -0.12 28.30 14.10
C GLY A 163 -0.47 26.82 14.09
N LYS A 164 -1.49 26.48 13.29
CA LYS A 164 -1.97 25.11 13.11
C LYS A 164 -1.89 24.72 11.63
N SER A 165 -1.03 23.77 11.32
CA SER A 165 -0.78 23.29 9.96
C SER A 165 -1.91 22.41 9.43
N TRP A 166 -2.60 21.68 10.32
CA TRP A 166 -3.57 20.66 9.90
C TRP A 166 -4.92 20.78 10.62
N GLN A 167 -6.01 20.66 9.86
CA GLN A 167 -7.33 20.37 10.41
C GLN A 167 -7.53 18.86 10.50
N LEU A 168 -7.87 18.35 11.69
CA LEU A 168 -8.02 16.93 11.92
C LEU A 168 -9.46 16.47 11.82
N ASP A 169 -9.65 15.23 11.35
CA ASP A 169 -10.90 14.51 11.47
C ASP A 169 -11.12 14.01 12.91
N LYS A 170 -12.26 13.36 13.14
CA LYS A 170 -12.62 12.83 14.46
C LYS A 170 -11.69 11.72 14.97
N ARG A 171 -10.81 11.20 14.11
CA ARG A 171 -9.86 10.12 14.40
C ARG A 171 -8.41 10.60 14.52
N GLY A 172 -8.18 11.91 14.38
CA GLY A 172 -6.86 12.53 14.51
C GLY A 172 -6.03 12.54 13.22
N PHE A 173 -6.61 12.29 12.05
CA PHE A 173 -5.92 12.34 10.75
C PHE A 173 -6.19 13.67 10.06
N ALA A 174 -5.22 14.21 9.30
CA ALA A 174 -5.38 15.46 8.57
C ALA A 174 -6.45 15.36 7.48
N LYS A 175 -7.60 16.04 7.63
CA LYS A 175 -8.78 15.90 6.75
C LYS A 175 -8.45 16.06 5.27
N THR A 176 -7.61 17.04 4.95
CA THR A 176 -7.27 17.43 3.58
C THR A 176 -6.31 16.48 2.89
N LEU A 177 -5.70 15.53 3.62
CA LEU A 177 -4.81 14.51 3.04
C LEU A 177 -5.54 13.23 2.64
N TRP A 178 -6.80 13.06 3.03
CA TRP A 178 -7.55 11.82 2.79
C TRP A 178 -8.75 12.06 1.87
N ALA A 179 -8.78 11.37 0.74
CA ALA A 179 -9.90 11.39 -0.20
C ALA A 179 -10.63 10.05 -0.26
N VAL A 180 -11.95 10.09 -0.46
CA VAL A 180 -12.73 8.87 -0.69
C VAL A 180 -12.27 8.23 -2.00
N VAL A 181 -12.01 6.93 -1.96
CA VAL A 181 -11.80 6.09 -3.15
C VAL A 181 -13.19 5.72 -3.68
N PRO A 182 -13.59 6.17 -4.88
CA PRO A 182 -14.87 5.80 -5.45
C PRO A 182 -14.88 4.31 -5.82
N GLU A 183 -15.98 3.64 -5.49
CA GLU A 183 -16.25 2.29 -6.00
C GLU A 183 -16.44 2.36 -7.54
N PRO A 184 -16.01 1.31 -8.28
CA PRO A 184 -16.19 1.23 -9.73
C PRO A 184 -17.67 1.14 -10.14
#